data_AF-A0A927GIG6-F1
#
_entry.id   AF-A0A927GIG6-F1
#
_cell.length_a   1.000
_cell.length_b   1.000
_cell.length_c   1.000
_cell.angle_alpha   90.00
_cell.angle_beta   90.00
_cell.angle_gamma   90.00
#
_symmetry.space_group_name_H-M   'P 1'
#
loop_
_entity.id
_entity.type
_entity.pdbx_description
1 polymer ?
#
loop_
_entity_poly.entity_id
_entity_poly.type
_entity_poly.pdbx_seq_one_letter_code
_entity_poly.pdbx_strand_id
1 'polypeptide(L)'
;MPTLTLHRPLPTIPKLSRLGRSLAAVQALKETMSLIFLGLPLVKEAPLVLLSALPGVVLYLLHWHLALGRPARVFAVAVWAFTLVDELWGLLLFQELDSPTRAQMRMLYWSYFLGLGIIILALGELGWYWQRQRTNGRRHVHHSAVLMAPRP
;
A
#
# COMPACT_ATOMS: atom_id res chain seq x y z
N MET A 1 10.67 -45.06 -24.31
CA MET A 1 11.30 -44.06 -23.42
C MET A 1 10.21 -43.15 -22.87
N PRO A 2 9.92 -43.14 -21.56
CA PRO A 2 8.91 -42.24 -21.01
C PRO A 2 9.54 -40.85 -20.80
N THR A 3 9.10 -39.87 -21.57
CA THR A 3 9.37 -38.46 -21.34
C THR A 3 8.63 -38.02 -20.08
N LEU A 4 9.37 -37.91 -18.97
CA LEU A 4 8.92 -37.22 -17.76
C LEU A 4 8.71 -35.74 -18.10
N THR A 5 7.49 -35.39 -18.48
CA THR A 5 7.02 -34.01 -18.56
C THR A 5 7.00 -33.45 -17.15
N LEU A 6 8.10 -32.81 -16.77
CA LEU A 6 8.23 -32.03 -15.55
C LEU A 6 7.24 -30.87 -15.65
N HIS A 7 6.04 -31.07 -15.10
CA HIS A 7 5.04 -30.01 -14.93
C HIS A 7 5.64 -28.98 -13.98
N ARG A 8 6.32 -27.97 -14.55
CA ARG A 8 6.85 -26.84 -13.81
C ARG A 8 5.63 -26.00 -13.40
N PRO A 9 5.22 -25.96 -12.13
CA PRO A 9 4.07 -25.16 -11.74
C PRO A 9 4.37 -23.70 -12.07
N LEU A 10 3.45 -23.08 -12.82
CA LEU A 10 3.53 -21.65 -13.15
C LEU A 10 3.73 -20.85 -11.86
N PRO A 11 4.60 -19.82 -11.87
CA PRO A 11 4.86 -19.02 -10.68
C PRO A 11 3.55 -18.38 -10.22
N THR A 12 3.06 -18.80 -9.05
CA THR A 12 1.87 -18.19 -8.45
C THR A 12 2.22 -16.76 -8.09
N ILE A 13 1.51 -15.79 -8.68
CA ILE A 13 1.71 -14.38 -8.39
C ILE A 13 1.50 -14.17 -6.88
N PRO A 14 2.51 -13.68 -6.15
CA PRO A 14 2.40 -13.57 -4.71
C PRO A 14 1.31 -12.54 -4.38
N LYS A 15 0.32 -12.99 -3.62
CA LYS A 15 -0.85 -12.21 -3.20
C LYS A 15 -0.55 -11.38 -1.96
N LEU A 16 -1.31 -10.30 -1.77
CA LEU A 16 -1.25 -9.47 -0.58
C LEU A 16 -1.60 -10.27 0.69
N SER A 17 -0.91 -10.00 1.79
CA SER A 17 -1.10 -10.70 3.07
C SER A 17 -2.37 -10.23 3.79
N ARG A 18 -2.77 -10.92 4.87
CA ARG A 18 -3.88 -10.46 5.73
C ARG A 18 -3.58 -9.09 6.37
N LEU A 19 -2.34 -8.87 6.79
CA LEU A 19 -1.89 -7.62 7.41
C LEU A 19 -1.88 -6.47 6.40
N GLY A 20 -1.38 -6.70 5.18
CA GLY A 20 -1.42 -5.69 4.12
C GLY A 20 -2.85 -5.27 3.77
N ARG A 21 -3.81 -6.20 3.81
CA ARG A 21 -5.24 -5.88 3.62
C ARG A 21 -5.84 -5.10 4.78
N SER A 22 -5.50 -5.43 6.03
CA SER A 22 -5.98 -4.64 7.16
C SER A 22 -5.39 -3.23 7.16
N LEU A 23 -4.11 -3.07 6.79
CA LEU A 23 -3.50 -1.75 6.64
C LEU A 23 -4.19 -0.92 5.55
N ALA A 24 -4.51 -1.54 4.41
CA ALA A 24 -5.29 -0.87 3.36
C ALA A 24 -6.70 -0.48 3.83
N ALA A 25 -7.37 -1.31 4.63
CA ALA A 25 -8.67 -0.99 5.21
C ALA A 25 -8.59 0.20 6.19
N VAL A 26 -7.56 0.24 7.04
CA VAL A 26 -7.32 1.35 7.96
C VAL A 26 -7.02 2.63 7.19
N GLN A 27 -6.22 2.56 6.12
CA GLN A 27 -5.95 3.70 5.24
C GLN A 27 -7.23 4.22 4.57
N ALA A 28 -8.07 3.34 4.02
CA ALA A 28 -9.35 3.73 3.42
C ALA A 28 -10.29 4.38 4.46
N LEU A 29 -10.30 3.89 5.70
CA LEU A 29 -11.07 4.49 6.79
C LEU A 29 -10.54 5.90 7.14
N LYS A 30 -9.22 6.06 7.24
CA LYS A 30 -8.57 7.36 7.45
C LYS A 30 -8.92 8.34 6.35
N GLU A 31 -8.89 7.90 5.09
CA GLU A 31 -9.25 8.70 3.92
C GLU A 31 -10.73 9.09 3.94
N THR A 32 -11.61 8.17 4.35
CA THR A 32 -13.05 8.46 4.54
C THR A 32 -13.25 9.56 5.58
N MET A 33 -12.58 9.46 6.73
CA MET A 33 -12.65 10.49 7.76
C MET A 33 -12.09 11.82 7.25
N SER A 34 -10.98 11.79 6.52
CA SER A 34 -10.37 13.00 5.94
C SER A 34 -11.31 13.68 4.94
N LEU A 35 -11.97 12.92 4.06
CA LEU A 35 -12.95 13.45 3.13
C LEU A 35 -14.15 14.08 3.86
N ILE A 36 -14.65 13.45 4.92
CA ILE A 36 -15.81 13.98 5.66
C ILE A 36 -15.46 15.23 6.46
N PHE A 37 -14.34 15.22 7.19
CA PHE A 37 -14.02 16.28 8.14
C PHE A 37 -13.18 17.41 7.55
N LEU A 38 -12.43 17.16 6.48
CA LEU A 38 -11.56 18.16 5.83
C LEU A 38 -12.05 18.44 4.40
N GLY A 39 -12.35 17.39 3.63
CA GLY A 39 -12.78 17.52 2.23
C GLY A 39 -14.12 18.24 2.05
N LEU A 40 -15.18 17.81 2.75
CA LEU A 40 -16.50 18.41 2.63
C LEU A 40 -16.53 19.92 2.99
N PRO A 41 -15.92 20.38 4.09
CA PRO A 41 -15.79 21.80 4.35
C PRO A 41 -15.02 22.53 3.26
N LEU A 42 -13.91 21.98 2.77
CA LEU A 42 -13.05 22.63 1.77
C LEU A 42 -13.76 22.79 0.42
N VAL A 43 -14.56 21.81 0.00
CA VAL A 43 -15.33 21.86 -1.25
C VAL A 43 -16.43 22.93 -1.21
N LYS A 44 -17.01 23.21 -0.03
CA LYS A 44 -18.01 24.28 0.13
C LYS A 44 -17.39 25.66 -0.08
N GLU A 45 -16.18 25.87 0.45
CA GLU A 45 -15.48 27.15 0.37
C GLU A 45 -14.77 27.34 -0.99
N ALA A 46 -14.24 26.26 -1.58
CA ALA A 46 -13.44 26.30 -2.79
C ALA A 46 -13.68 25.06 -3.69
N PRO A 47 -14.74 25.05 -4.50
CA PRO A 47 -15.14 23.85 -5.26
C PRO A 47 -14.11 23.40 -6.31
N LEU A 48 -13.30 24.33 -6.85
CA LEU A 48 -12.22 24.02 -7.78
C LEU A 48 -11.12 23.13 -7.15
N VAL A 49 -10.99 23.14 -5.82
CA VAL A 49 -10.05 22.28 -5.07
C VAL A 49 -10.44 20.79 -5.19
N LEU A 50 -11.67 20.48 -5.60
CA LEU A 50 -12.10 19.12 -5.87
C LEU A 50 -11.28 18.48 -7.00
N LEU A 51 -10.84 19.27 -7.99
CA LEU A 51 -9.98 18.77 -9.08
C LEU A 51 -8.62 18.30 -8.56
N SER A 52 -8.03 19.04 -7.62
CA SER A 52 -6.77 18.63 -6.97
C SER A 52 -6.94 17.44 -6.02
N ALA A 53 -8.17 17.14 -5.57
CA ALA A 53 -8.46 15.99 -4.71
C ALA A 53 -8.70 14.69 -5.51
N LEU A 54 -8.81 14.75 -6.84
CA LEU A 54 -9.05 13.58 -7.69
C LEU A 54 -8.01 12.45 -7.51
N PRO A 55 -6.69 12.73 -7.44
CA PRO A 55 -5.69 11.69 -7.18
C PRO A 55 -5.96 10.94 -5.88
N GLY A 56 -6.26 11.65 -4.79
CA GLY A 56 -6.62 11.07 -3.50
C GLY A 56 -7.90 10.22 -3.56
N VAL A 57 -8.91 10.63 -4.33
CA VAL A 57 -10.15 9.83 -4.53
C VAL A 57 -9.86 8.53 -5.28
N VAL A 58 -9.00 8.56 -6.31
CA VAL A 58 -8.58 7.34 -7.01
C VAL A 58 -7.84 6.42 -6.06
N LEU A 59 -6.92 6.95 -5.25
CA LEU A 59 -6.19 6.16 -4.25
C LEU A 59 -7.12 5.56 -3.21
N TYR A 60 -8.13 6.29 -2.76
CA TYR A 60 -9.16 5.77 -1.88
C TYR A 60 -9.87 4.53 -2.43
N LEU A 61 -10.27 4.56 -3.70
CA LEU A 61 -10.87 3.39 -4.36
C LEU A 61 -9.86 2.23 -4.47
N LEU A 62 -8.59 2.54 -4.73
CA LEU A 62 -7.52 1.54 -4.79
C LEU A 62 -7.30 0.90 -3.42
N HIS A 63 -7.31 1.65 -2.32
CA HIS A 63 -7.21 1.09 -0.97
C HIS A 63 -8.39 0.19 -0.61
N TRP A 64 -9.62 0.56 -1.01
CA TRP A 64 -10.77 -0.32 -0.90
C TRP A 64 -10.61 -1.61 -1.70
N HIS A 65 -10.09 -1.51 -2.92
CA HIS A 65 -9.76 -2.67 -3.73
C HIS A 65 -8.71 -3.56 -3.06
N LEU A 66 -7.67 -2.96 -2.45
CA LEU A 66 -6.66 -3.69 -1.69
C LEU A 66 -7.26 -4.37 -0.46
N ALA A 67 -8.13 -3.70 0.27
CA ALA A 67 -8.75 -4.18 1.50
C ALA A 67 -9.68 -5.39 1.25
N LEU A 68 -10.54 -5.30 0.24
CA LEU A 68 -11.56 -6.31 -0.06
C LEU A 68 -11.02 -7.46 -0.92
N GLY A 69 -9.99 -7.19 -1.74
CA GLY A 69 -9.50 -8.10 -2.75
C GLY A 69 -8.38 -9.04 -2.32
N ARG A 70 -7.82 -9.72 -3.33
CA ARG A 70 -6.56 -10.46 -3.24
C ARG A 70 -5.59 -9.98 -4.34
N PRO A 71 -5.23 -8.69 -4.34
CA PRO A 71 -4.41 -8.11 -5.40
C PRO A 71 -2.99 -8.69 -5.41
N ALA A 72 -2.35 -8.57 -6.56
CA ALA A 72 -0.93 -8.87 -6.71
C ALA A 72 -0.10 -7.92 -5.82
N ARG A 73 0.99 -8.43 -5.23
CA ARG A 73 1.87 -7.61 -4.39
C ARG A 73 2.49 -6.43 -5.14
N VAL A 74 2.84 -6.60 -6.42
CA VAL A 74 3.41 -5.52 -7.24
C VAL A 74 2.43 -4.35 -7.35
N PHE A 75 1.15 -4.66 -7.54
CA PHE A 75 0.10 -3.66 -7.54
C PHE A 75 -0.02 -2.97 -6.18
N ALA A 76 0.01 -3.72 -5.07
CA ALA A 76 -0.01 -3.12 -3.74
C ALA A 76 1.19 -2.18 -3.49
N VAL A 77 2.40 -2.55 -3.92
CA VAL A 77 3.58 -1.67 -3.83
C VAL A 77 3.35 -0.37 -4.62
N ALA A 78 2.83 -0.46 -5.85
CA ALA A 78 2.54 0.72 -6.66
C ALA A 78 1.52 1.63 -5.97
N VAL A 79 0.42 1.07 -5.46
CA VAL A 79 -0.59 1.83 -4.72
C VAL A 79 0.05 2.55 -3.53
N TRP A 80 0.78 1.85 -2.65
CA TRP A 80 1.41 2.47 -1.48
C TRP A 80 2.45 3.54 -1.85
N ALA A 81 3.17 3.38 -2.96
CA ALA A 81 4.10 4.40 -3.45
C ALA A 81 3.36 5.65 -3.94
N PHE A 82 2.25 5.50 -4.68
CA PHE A 82 1.42 6.64 -5.07
C PHE A 82 0.75 7.30 -3.86
N THR A 83 0.31 6.54 -2.86
CA THR A 83 -0.22 7.09 -1.60
C THR A 83 0.82 7.93 -0.87
N LEU A 84 2.09 7.51 -0.87
CA LEU A 84 3.16 8.32 -0.31
C LEU A 84 3.33 9.65 -1.04
N VAL A 85 3.34 9.61 -2.37
CA VAL A 85 3.46 10.83 -3.19
C VAL A 85 2.27 11.76 -2.96
N ASP A 86 1.05 11.23 -2.89
CA ASP A 86 -0.17 12.00 -2.63
C ASP A 86 -0.19 12.64 -1.24
N GLU A 87 0.21 11.91 -0.19
CA GLU A 87 0.34 12.47 1.16
C GLU A 87 1.42 13.58 1.21
N LEU A 88 2.56 13.39 0.53
CA LEU A 88 3.59 14.44 0.45
C LEU A 88 3.09 15.67 -0.34
N TRP A 89 2.36 15.44 -1.43
CA TRP A 89 1.76 16.49 -2.24
C TRP A 89 0.72 17.31 -1.45
N GLY A 90 -0.17 16.64 -0.71
CA GLY A 90 -1.13 17.31 0.17
C GLY A 90 -0.45 18.15 1.24
N LEU A 91 0.69 17.68 1.77
CA LEU A 91 1.46 18.39 2.78
C LEU A 91 2.06 19.69 2.23
N LEU A 92 2.51 19.69 0.97
CA LEU A 92 2.98 20.87 0.26
C LEU A 92 1.83 21.86 0.00
N LEU A 93 0.71 21.40 -0.55
CA LEU A 93 -0.46 22.24 -0.80
C LEU A 93 -0.97 22.93 0.47
N PHE A 94 -0.88 22.26 1.61
CA PHE A 94 -1.32 22.84 2.88
C PHE A 94 -0.44 23.98 3.38
N GLN A 95 0.86 24.01 3.04
CA GLN A 95 1.74 25.11 3.43
C GLN A 95 1.34 26.44 2.74
N GLU A 96 0.60 26.36 1.63
CA GLU A 96 0.15 27.50 0.84
C GLU A 96 -1.26 28.00 1.21
N LEU A 97 -1.99 27.30 2.08
CA LEU A 97 -3.34 27.69 2.51
C LEU A 97 -3.29 28.74 3.63
N ASP A 98 -3.72 29.96 3.33
CA ASP A 98 -3.83 31.05 4.31
C ASP A 98 -4.93 30.76 5.36
N SER A 99 -4.52 30.71 6.63
CA SER A 99 -5.35 30.73 7.85
C SER A 99 -6.25 29.52 8.21
N PRO A 100 -5.71 28.30 8.40
CA PRO A 100 -6.48 27.23 9.03
C PRO A 100 -6.70 27.47 10.54
N THR A 101 -7.86 27.06 11.05
CA THR A 101 -8.12 27.10 12.50
C THR A 101 -7.19 26.14 13.25
N ARG A 102 -6.88 26.42 14.53
CA ARG A 102 -6.02 25.54 15.36
C ARG A 102 -6.52 24.09 15.42
N ALA A 103 -7.84 23.88 15.41
CA ALA A 103 -8.45 22.56 15.41
C ALA A 103 -8.19 21.82 14.08
N GLN A 104 -8.31 22.51 12.94
CA GLN A 104 -8.00 21.96 11.62
C GLN A 104 -6.51 21.61 11.51
N MET A 105 -5.60 22.50 11.95
CA MET A 105 -4.16 22.20 11.96
C MET A 105 -3.84 20.92 12.75
N ARG A 106 -4.42 20.77 13.96
CA ARG A 106 -4.20 19.57 14.79
C ARG A 106 -4.75 18.31 14.12
N MET A 107 -5.95 18.39 13.55
CA MET A 107 -6.56 17.25 12.86
C MET A 107 -5.76 16.84 11.63
N LEU A 108 -5.25 17.82 10.89
CA LEU A 108 -4.42 17.61 9.73
C LEU A 108 -3.08 16.95 10.08
N TYR A 109 -2.41 17.45 11.13
CA TYR A 109 -1.19 16.83 11.66
C TYR A 109 -1.40 15.35 11.99
N TRP A 110 -2.47 15.03 12.72
CA TRP A 110 -2.80 13.64 13.05
C TRP A 110 -3.14 12.81 11.81
N SER A 111 -3.84 13.40 10.85
CA SER A 111 -4.16 12.75 9.56
C SER A 111 -2.89 12.36 8.80
N TYR A 112 -1.95 13.29 8.62
CA TYR A 112 -0.67 13.02 7.95
C TYR A 112 0.21 12.05 8.73
N PHE A 113 0.31 12.22 10.06
CA PHE A 113 1.10 11.33 10.91
C PHE A 113 0.60 9.88 10.83
N LEU A 114 -0.73 9.68 10.88
CA LEU A 114 -1.33 8.37 10.73
C LEU A 114 -1.13 7.81 9.32
N GLY A 115 -1.35 8.62 8.27
CA GLY A 115 -1.15 8.21 6.87
C GLY A 115 0.28 7.73 6.61
N LEU A 116 1.28 8.54 6.96
CA LEU A 116 2.69 8.18 6.84
C LEU A 116 3.05 6.94 7.66
N GLY A 117 2.55 6.83 8.90
CA GLY A 117 2.75 5.66 9.74
C GLY A 117 2.22 4.38 9.09
N ILE A 118 1.01 4.41 8.53
CA ILE A 118 0.41 3.26 7.84
C ILE A 118 1.20 2.89 6.59
N ILE A 119 1.61 3.87 5.78
CA ILE A 119 2.41 3.65 4.57
C ILE A 119 3.73 2.96 4.91
N ILE A 120 4.46 3.46 5.92
CA ILE A 120 5.73 2.87 6.36
C ILE A 120 5.52 1.42 6.82
N LEU A 121 4.48 1.16 7.62
CA LEU A 121 4.15 -0.19 8.06
C LEU A 121 3.81 -1.12 6.88
N ALA A 122 3.06 -0.63 5.91
CA ALA A 122 2.65 -1.42 4.75
C ALA A 122 3.83 -1.74 3.82
N LEU A 123 4.68 -0.77 3.53
CA LEU A 123 5.90 -0.97 2.75
C LEU A 123 6.89 -1.88 3.49
N GLY A 124 7.04 -1.70 4.80
CA GLY A 124 7.85 -2.55 5.66
C GLY A 124 7.37 -4.00 5.66
N GLU A 125 6.06 -4.22 5.75
CA GLU A 125 5.44 -5.54 5.68
C GLU A 125 5.70 -6.22 4.32
N LEU A 126 5.52 -5.49 3.23
CA LEU A 126 5.78 -5.96 1.86
C LEU A 126 7.27 -6.32 1.67
N GLY A 127 8.17 -5.45 2.13
CA GLY A 127 9.62 -5.65 2.07
C GLY A 127 10.07 -6.86 2.90
N TRP A 128 9.57 -6.99 4.13
CA TRP A 128 9.85 -8.12 5.01
C TRP A 128 9.41 -9.45 4.40
N TYR A 129 8.19 -9.51 3.86
CA TYR A 129 7.67 -10.73 3.21
C TYR A 129 8.48 -11.12 1.98
N TRP A 130 8.95 -10.13 1.20
CA TRP A 130 9.79 -10.37 0.04
C TRP A 130 11.15 -10.93 0.43
N GLN A 131 11.79 -10.35 1.45
CA GLN A 131 13.06 -10.86 1.98
C GLN A 131 12.91 -12.28 2.50
N ARG A 132 11.85 -12.57 3.27
CA ARG A 132 11.57 -13.91 3.81
C ARG A 132 11.32 -14.96 2.72
N GLN A 133 10.67 -14.59 1.62
CA GLN A 133 10.50 -15.50 0.47
C GLN A 133 11.83 -15.79 -0.22
N ARG A 134 12.69 -14.79 -0.40
CA ARG A 134 14.03 -14.98 -0.99
C ARG A 134 14.89 -15.91 -0.15
N THR A 135 14.88 -15.78 1.17
CA THR A 135 15.65 -16.66 2.06
C THR A 135 15.14 -18.10 2.02
N ASN A 136 13.82 -18.31 2.00
CA ASN A 136 13.23 -19.65 1.95
C ASN A 136 13.47 -20.32 0.58
N GLY A 137 13.36 -19.58 -0.52
CA GLY A 137 13.65 -20.09 -1.85
C GLY A 137 15.10 -20.57 -1.99
N ARG A 138 16.07 -19.80 -1.44
CA ARG A 138 17.49 -20.21 -1.42
C ARG A 138 17.72 -21.51 -0.63
N ARG A 139 17.04 -21.69 0.50
CA ARG A 139 17.13 -22.93 1.31
C ARG A 139 16.58 -24.15 0.57
N HIS A 140 15.45 -24.01 -0.15
CA HIS A 140 14.90 -25.10 -0.95
C HIS A 140 15.85 -25.52 -2.08
N VAL A 141 16.47 -24.55 -2.78
CA VAL A 141 17.46 -24.84 -3.83
C VAL A 141 18.68 -25.57 -3.25
N HIS A 142 19.19 -25.15 -2.08
CA HIS A 142 20.29 -25.85 -1.41
C HIS A 142 19.92 -27.27 -0.98
N HIS A 143 18.74 -27.49 -0.38
CA HIS A 143 18.29 -28.83 -0.01
C HIS A 143 18.10 -29.74 -1.24
N SER A 144 17.53 -29.22 -2.33
CA SER A 144 17.40 -29.98 -3.57
C SER A 144 18.77 -30.31 -4.18
N ALA A 145 19.73 -29.38 -4.14
CA ALA A 145 21.09 -29.62 -4.61
C ALA A 145 21.82 -30.69 -3.77
N VAL A 146 21.66 -30.69 -2.44
CA VAL A 146 22.23 -31.70 -1.54
C VAL A 146 21.61 -33.09 -1.77
N LEU A 147 20.30 -33.16 -2.06
CA LEU A 147 19.63 -34.44 -2.35
C LEU A 147 19.93 -34.99 -3.74
N MET A 148 20.30 -34.14 -4.70
CA MET A 148 20.72 -34.54 -6.06
C MET A 148 22.22 -34.78 -6.19
N ALA A 149 23.02 -34.50 -5.16
CA ALA A 149 24.44 -34.79 -5.18
C ALA A 149 24.66 -36.32 -5.22
N PRO A 150 25.45 -36.83 -6.17
CA PRO A 150 25.76 -38.26 -6.23
C PRO A 150 26.47 -38.66 -4.94
N ARG A 151 25.90 -39.63 -4.22
CA ARG A 151 26.52 -40.19 -3.03
C ARG A 151 27.76 -41.01 -3.47
N PRO A 152 28.89 -40.87 -2.78
CA PRO A 152 30.11 -41.62 -3.07
C PRO A 152 29.93 -43.12 -2.84
#